data_AF-A0A9K3WSS7-F1
#
_entry.id   AF-A0A9K3WSS7-F1
#
_cell.length_a   1.000
_cell.length_b   1.000
_cell.length_c   1.000
_cell.angle_alpha   90.00
_cell.angle_beta   90.00
_cell.angle_gamma   90.00
#
_symmetry.space_group_name_H-M   'P 1'
#
loop_
_entity.id
_entity.type
_entity.pdbx_description
1 polymer ?
#
loop_
_entity_poly.entity_id
_entity_poly.type
_entity_poly.pdbx_seq_one_letter_code
_entity_poly.pdbx_strand_id
1 'polypeptide(L)'
;MNFKFTKIQIKKINMICLFIIFLALIFINNQKSYIVYAGSNYSTIKRTESSEILFDCLETKIEILRDKIDQFSRKKNELLKEIDTVDKELLSLNLKIKNKSHFNVSKSFLKYQISCLKSKKNNLKTNLYDLHLEITELELKLRKKLDLLTKK
;
A
#
# COMPACT_ATOMS: atom_id res chain seq x y z
N MET A 1 21.47 -72.08 -22.89
CA MET A 1 20.80 -71.48 -21.72
C MET A 1 21.43 -70.11 -21.43
N ASN A 2 20.66 -69.04 -21.62
CA ASN A 2 20.79 -67.68 -21.07
C ASN A 2 22.17 -66.98 -20.93
N PHE A 3 22.66 -66.35 -22.00
CA PHE A 3 23.73 -65.31 -21.95
C PHE A 3 23.22 -63.87 -22.18
N LYS A 4 21.90 -63.63 -22.17
CA LYS A 4 21.32 -62.30 -22.44
C LYS A 4 21.10 -61.41 -21.21
N PHE A 5 21.19 -61.94 -19.99
CA PHE A 5 20.84 -61.22 -18.77
C PHE A 5 21.97 -60.37 -18.16
N THR A 6 23.24 -60.74 -18.37
CA THR A 6 24.39 -60.04 -17.75
C THR A 6 24.66 -58.66 -18.35
N LYS A 7 24.55 -58.52 -19.68
CA LYS A 7 24.83 -57.25 -20.39
C LYS A 7 23.82 -56.13 -20.07
N ILE A 8 22.58 -56.50 -19.76
CA ILE A 8 21.50 -55.56 -19.40
C ILE A 8 21.66 -55.07 -17.95
N GLN A 9 22.06 -55.96 -17.04
CA GLN A 9 22.30 -55.60 -15.64
C GLN A 9 23.52 -54.66 -15.49
N ILE A 10 24.61 -54.90 -16.22
CA ILE A 10 25.79 -54.02 -16.20
C ILE A 10 25.45 -52.61 -16.70
N LYS A 11 24.65 -52.48 -17.77
CA LYS A 11 24.18 -51.17 -18.27
C LYS A 11 23.29 -50.43 -17.26
N LYS A 12 22.39 -51.15 -16.55
CA LYS A 12 21.54 -50.55 -15.51
C LYS A 12 22.35 -50.07 -14.30
N ILE A 13 23.33 -50.86 -13.85
CA ILE A 13 24.21 -50.48 -12.73
C ILE A 13 25.02 -49.22 -13.08
N ASN A 14 25.55 -49.11 -14.30
CA ASN A 14 26.25 -47.91 -14.75
C ASN A 14 25.34 -46.67 -14.79
N MET A 15 24.08 -46.80 -15.23
CA MET A 15 23.13 -45.68 -15.25
C MET A 15 22.78 -45.21 -13.83
N ILE A 16 22.65 -46.14 -12.88
CA ILE A 16 22.41 -45.81 -11.46
C ILE A 16 23.62 -45.08 -10.88
N CYS A 17 24.84 -45.55 -11.13
CA CYS A 17 26.06 -44.87 -10.69
C CYS A 17 26.17 -43.45 -11.29
N LEU A 18 25.84 -43.28 -12.57
CA LEU A 18 25.89 -41.98 -13.24
C LEU A 18 24.84 -41.01 -12.67
N PHE A 19 23.66 -41.53 -12.31
CA PHE A 19 22.61 -40.76 -11.64
C PHE A 19 23.01 -40.35 -10.22
N ILE A 20 23.68 -41.23 -9.47
CA ILE A 20 24.22 -40.92 -8.14
C ILE A 20 25.31 -39.84 -8.23
N ILE A 21 26.21 -39.93 -9.22
CA ILE A 21 27.24 -38.91 -9.48
C ILE A 21 26.58 -37.58 -9.85
N PHE A 22 25.53 -37.60 -10.67
CA PHE A 22 24.79 -36.40 -11.04
C PHE A 22 24.10 -35.73 -9.84
N LEU A 23 23.48 -36.53 -8.97
CA LEU A 23 22.91 -36.06 -7.71
C LEU A 23 23.98 -35.48 -6.77
N ALA A 24 25.15 -36.13 -6.68
CA ALA A 24 26.27 -35.63 -5.89
C ALA A 24 26.79 -34.29 -6.44
N LEU A 25 26.88 -34.13 -7.76
CA LEU A 25 27.28 -32.87 -8.40
C LEU A 25 26.27 -31.74 -8.15
N ILE A 26 24.96 -32.04 -8.21
CA ILE A 26 23.91 -31.07 -7.85
C ILE A 26 24.03 -30.68 -6.38
N PHE A 27 24.23 -31.66 -5.49
CA PHE A 27 24.36 -31.41 -4.06
C PHE A 27 25.58 -30.53 -3.75
N ILE A 28 26.74 -30.82 -4.35
CA ILE A 28 27.97 -30.01 -4.22
C ILE A 28 27.74 -28.60 -4.77
N ASN A 29 27.06 -28.44 -5.91
CA ASN A 29 26.80 -27.12 -6.48
C ASN A 29 25.81 -26.29 -5.64
N ASN A 30 24.82 -26.93 -5.00
CA ASN A 30 23.88 -26.29 -4.08
C ASN A 30 24.52 -25.93 -2.73
N GLN A 31 25.65 -26.54 -2.37
CA GLN A 31 26.41 -26.25 -1.14
C GLN A 31 27.42 -25.12 -1.30
N LYS A 32 27.46 -24.40 -2.43
CA LYS A 32 28.36 -23.24 -2.63
C LYS A 32 28.01 -22.09 -1.69
N SER A 33 28.52 -22.16 -0.46
CA SER A 33 28.69 -21.01 0.42
C SER A 33 29.90 -20.22 -0.07
N TYR A 34 29.71 -18.92 -0.34
CA TYR A 34 30.81 -18.02 -0.62
C TYR A 34 31.55 -17.74 0.69
N ILE A 35 32.68 -18.42 0.88
CA ILE A 35 33.59 -18.17 1.99
C ILE A 35 34.44 -16.97 1.57
N VAL A 36 34.31 -15.85 2.28
CA VAL A 36 35.17 -14.68 2.09
C VAL A 36 36.24 -14.71 3.17
N TYR A 37 37.50 -14.67 2.77
CA TYR A 37 38.64 -14.66 3.68
C TYR A 37 38.93 -13.22 4.13
N ALA A 38 38.83 -12.95 5.42
CA ALA A 38 39.20 -11.67 6.03
C ALA A 38 40.16 -11.92 7.20
N GLY A 39 41.45 -12.14 6.88
CA GLY A 39 42.46 -12.46 7.88
C GLY A 39 42.28 -13.86 8.48
N SER A 40 42.48 -14.04 9.79
CA SER A 40 42.51 -15.37 10.44
C SER A 40 41.16 -16.07 10.60
N ASN A 41 40.05 -15.44 10.21
CA ASN A 41 38.71 -15.99 10.42
C ASN A 41 37.95 -16.16 9.09
N TYR A 42 37.38 -17.35 8.91
CA TYR A 42 36.44 -17.65 7.84
C TYR A 42 35.02 -17.32 8.31
N SER A 43 34.28 -16.53 7.53
CA SER A 43 32.85 -16.28 7.77
C SER A 43 32.04 -16.75 6.57
N THR A 44 31.00 -17.56 6.85
CA THR A 44 30.06 -18.03 5.84
C THR A 44 28.97 -16.98 5.63
N ILE A 45 28.94 -16.33 4.48
CA ILE A 45 27.83 -15.45 4.12
C ILE A 45 26.70 -16.34 3.59
N LYS A 46 25.71 -16.62 4.43
CA LYS A 46 24.41 -17.11 3.94
C LYS A 46 23.72 -15.92 3.28
N ARG A 47 23.29 -16.07 2.02
CA ARG A 47 22.33 -15.13 1.42
C ARG A 47 21.13 -15.05 2.35
N THR A 48 20.91 -13.88 2.96
CA THR A 48 19.83 -13.64 3.89
C THR A 48 18.52 -13.45 3.13
N GLU A 49 17.73 -14.52 2.98
CA GLU A 49 16.31 -14.44 2.58
C GLU A 49 15.51 -13.46 3.47
N SER A 50 15.99 -13.24 4.70
CA SER A 50 15.38 -12.31 5.67
C SER A 50 15.42 -10.85 5.25
N SER A 51 16.39 -10.40 4.43
CA SER A 51 16.41 -9.01 3.97
C SER A 51 15.40 -8.77 2.86
N GLU A 52 15.28 -9.70 1.91
CA GLU A 52 14.36 -9.58 0.76
C GLU A 52 12.90 -9.55 1.24
N ILE A 53 12.51 -10.47 2.14
CA ILE A 53 11.16 -10.49 2.75
C ILE A 53 10.85 -9.19 3.50
N LEU A 54 11.86 -8.56 4.12
CA LEU A 54 11.69 -7.32 4.89
C LEU A 54 11.55 -6.10 3.96
N PHE A 55 12.22 -6.12 2.81
CA PHE A 55 12.05 -5.11 1.75
C PHE A 55 10.65 -5.20 1.13
N ASP A 56 10.20 -6.40 0.75
CA ASP A 56 8.85 -6.62 0.21
C ASP A 56 7.76 -6.16 1.22
N CYS A 57 7.99 -6.43 2.52
CA CYS A 57 7.12 -5.97 3.60
C CYS A 57 7.11 -4.44 3.77
N LEU A 58 8.21 -3.75 3.46
CA LEU A 58 8.28 -2.28 3.51
C LEU A 58 7.63 -1.65 2.29
N GLU A 59 7.83 -2.21 1.10
CA GLU A 59 7.23 -1.75 -0.15
C GLU A 59 5.70 -1.84 -0.10
N THR A 60 5.16 -3.00 0.32
CA THR A 60 3.72 -3.18 0.54
C THR A 60 3.15 -2.19 1.55
N LYS A 61 3.87 -1.90 2.65
CA LYS A 61 3.44 -0.87 3.63
C LYS A 61 3.44 0.54 3.05
N ILE A 62 4.36 0.85 2.13
CA ILE A 62 4.42 2.15 1.43
C ILE A 62 3.25 2.28 0.47
N GLU A 63 2.94 1.23 -0.28
CA GLU A 63 1.80 1.18 -1.19
C GLU A 63 0.48 1.39 -0.44
N ILE A 64 0.27 0.65 0.66
CA ILE A 64 -0.92 0.82 1.52
C ILE A 64 -1.05 2.26 2.03
N LEU A 65 0.06 2.92 2.38
CA LEU A 65 0.02 4.31 2.82
C LEU A 65 -0.34 5.28 1.70
N ARG A 66 0.20 5.07 0.49
CA ARG A 66 -0.15 5.86 -0.70
C ARG A 66 -1.64 5.73 -1.02
N ASP A 67 -2.15 4.50 -1.03
CA ASP A 67 -3.57 4.23 -1.27
C ASP A 67 -4.47 4.95 -0.25
N LYS A 68 -4.10 4.93 1.03
CA LYS A 68 -4.84 5.67 2.07
C LYS A 68 -4.83 7.17 1.85
N ILE A 69 -3.66 7.74 1.51
CA ILE A 69 -3.55 9.18 1.21
C ILE A 69 -4.43 9.54 0.02
N ASP A 70 -4.45 8.73 -1.03
CA ASP A 70 -5.27 8.94 -2.22
C ASP A 70 -6.77 8.85 -1.90
N GLN A 71 -7.18 7.84 -1.11
CA GLN A 71 -8.57 7.71 -0.66
C GLN A 71 -9.03 8.92 0.15
N PHE A 72 -8.22 9.37 1.12
CA PHE A 72 -8.56 10.57 1.89
C PHE A 72 -8.57 11.83 1.01
N SER A 73 -7.64 11.96 0.06
CA SER A 73 -7.62 13.08 -0.88
C SER A 73 -8.88 13.14 -1.75
N ARG A 74 -9.41 11.99 -2.18
CA ARG A 74 -10.70 11.93 -2.88
C ARG A 74 -11.85 12.37 -1.99
N LYS A 75 -11.90 11.88 -0.75
CA LYS A 75 -12.92 12.28 0.25
C LYS A 75 -12.85 13.77 0.58
N LYS A 76 -11.65 14.37 0.64
CA LYS A 76 -11.45 15.83 0.77
C LYS A 76 -12.16 16.58 -0.36
N ASN A 77 -11.97 16.13 -1.60
CA ASN A 77 -12.56 16.76 -2.77
C ASN A 77 -14.08 16.61 -2.80
N GLU A 78 -14.61 15.49 -2.31
CA GLU A 78 -16.06 15.31 -2.14
C GLU A 78 -16.64 16.28 -1.11
N LEU A 79 -15.98 16.44 0.05
CA LEU A 79 -16.39 17.42 1.06
C LEU A 79 -16.36 18.85 0.53
N LEU A 80 -15.34 19.21 -0.27
CA LEU A 80 -15.27 20.52 -0.91
C LEU A 80 -16.46 20.77 -1.84
N LYS A 81 -16.81 19.77 -2.67
CA LYS A 81 -17.99 19.85 -3.54
C LYS A 81 -19.28 20.00 -2.75
N GLU A 82 -19.40 19.31 -1.61
CA GLU A 82 -20.58 19.45 -0.74
C GLU A 82 -20.67 20.83 -0.07
N ILE A 83 -19.53 21.42 0.30
CA ILE A 83 -19.51 22.80 0.80
C ILE A 83 -19.99 23.77 -0.29
N ASP A 84 -19.54 23.58 -1.53
CA ASP A 84 -19.96 24.41 -2.67
C ASP A 84 -21.46 24.28 -2.96
N THR A 85 -22.05 23.08 -2.83
CA THR A 85 -23.50 22.90 -2.99
C THR A 85 -24.28 23.62 -1.89
N VAL A 86 -23.84 23.49 -0.64
CA VAL A 86 -24.44 24.22 0.50
C VAL A 86 -24.36 25.74 0.29
N ASP A 87 -23.26 26.25 -0.27
CA ASP A 87 -23.13 27.67 -0.58
C ASP A 87 -24.08 28.15 -1.67
N LYS A 88 -24.28 27.35 -2.71
CA LYS A 88 -25.29 27.62 -3.75
C LYS A 88 -26.71 27.63 -3.18
N GLU A 89 -27.03 26.69 -2.30
CA GLU A 89 -28.34 26.64 -1.62
C GLU A 89 -28.56 27.85 -0.71
N LEU A 90 -27.55 28.23 0.07
CA LEU A 90 -27.59 29.44 0.91
C LEU A 90 -27.84 30.70 0.07
N LEU A 91 -27.14 30.86 -1.05
CA LEU A 91 -27.34 31.97 -1.97
C LEU A 91 -28.78 31.98 -2.52
N SER A 92 -29.29 30.82 -2.95
CA SER A 92 -30.66 30.68 -3.44
C SER A 92 -31.70 31.11 -2.40
N LEU A 93 -31.57 30.63 -1.16
CA LEU A 93 -32.48 31.00 -0.07
C LEU A 93 -32.41 32.48 0.29
N ASN A 94 -31.20 33.06 0.32
CA ASN A 94 -31.03 34.49 0.58
C ASN A 94 -31.67 35.36 -0.52
N LEU A 95 -31.51 34.96 -1.79
CA LEU A 95 -32.15 35.64 -2.92
C LEU A 95 -33.67 35.53 -2.87
N LYS A 96 -34.20 34.35 -2.53
CA LYS A 96 -35.64 34.15 -2.28
C LYS A 96 -36.13 35.18 -1.26
N ILE A 97 -35.51 35.25 -0.06
CA ILE A 97 -35.90 36.21 0.99
C ILE A 97 -35.82 37.67 0.50
N LYS A 98 -34.74 38.04 -0.21
CA LYS A 98 -34.51 39.41 -0.68
C LYS A 98 -35.55 39.87 -1.70
N ASN A 99 -35.94 38.98 -2.61
CA ASN A 99 -36.83 39.32 -3.72
C ASN A 99 -38.31 39.43 -3.32
N LYS A 100 -38.65 39.20 -2.03
CA LYS A 100 -40.05 39.17 -1.52
C LYS A 100 -40.99 38.42 -2.48
N SER A 101 -40.51 37.38 -3.15
CA SER A 101 -41.30 36.59 -4.09
C SER A 101 -42.56 36.11 -3.38
N HIS A 102 -43.72 36.05 -4.04
CA HIS A 102 -44.93 35.43 -3.49
C HIS A 102 -44.57 34.05 -2.92
N PHE A 103 -44.32 33.98 -1.61
CA PHE A 103 -43.79 32.78 -1.01
C PHE A 103 -44.96 31.88 -0.68
N ASN A 104 -44.94 30.64 -1.17
CA ASN A 104 -45.76 29.57 -0.60
C ASN A 104 -45.28 29.16 0.80
N VAL A 105 -44.23 29.80 1.33
CA VAL A 105 -43.51 29.39 2.54
C VAL A 105 -43.17 30.58 3.41
N SER A 106 -43.34 30.46 4.73
CA SER A 106 -43.10 31.56 5.66
C SER A 106 -41.63 32.01 5.68
N LYS A 107 -41.42 33.33 5.86
CA LYS A 107 -40.07 33.92 6.00
C LYS A 107 -39.31 33.35 7.19
N SER A 108 -40.00 33.00 8.29
CA SER A 108 -39.40 32.37 9.47
C SER A 108 -38.85 30.98 9.14
N PHE A 109 -39.56 30.19 8.35
CA PHE A 109 -39.09 28.89 7.90
C PHE A 109 -37.86 28.99 7.00
N LEU A 110 -37.82 29.96 6.07
CA LEU A 110 -36.62 30.19 5.23
C LEU A 110 -35.40 30.58 6.08
N LYS A 111 -35.60 31.40 7.13
CA LYS A 111 -34.52 31.73 8.09
C LYS A 111 -34.03 30.50 8.84
N TYR A 112 -34.94 29.62 9.25
CA TYR A 112 -34.60 28.36 9.91
C TYR A 112 -33.75 27.47 8.98
N GLN A 113 -34.17 27.29 7.73
CA GLN A 113 -33.40 26.54 6.73
C GLN A 113 -31.98 27.09 6.53
N ILE A 114 -31.85 28.42 6.44
CA ILE A 114 -30.53 29.07 6.34
C ILE A 114 -29.67 28.76 7.58
N SER A 115 -30.26 28.78 8.77
CA SER A 115 -29.54 28.43 10.01
C SER A 115 -29.03 26.99 9.98
N CYS A 116 -29.89 26.04 9.58
CA CYS A 116 -29.52 24.63 9.43
C CYS A 116 -28.38 24.45 8.42
N LEU A 117 -28.46 25.10 7.25
CA LEU A 117 -27.41 25.02 6.23
C LEU A 117 -26.10 25.63 6.70
N LYS A 118 -26.13 26.74 7.45
CA LYS A 118 -24.92 27.31 8.07
C LYS A 118 -24.28 26.36 9.06
N SER A 119 -25.08 25.70 9.90
CA SER A 119 -24.59 24.68 10.84
C SER A 119 -23.97 23.50 10.09
N LYS A 120 -24.66 22.99 9.05
CA LYS A 120 -24.13 21.93 8.18
C LYS A 120 -22.79 22.34 7.55
N LYS A 121 -22.70 23.55 6.99
CA LYS A 121 -21.46 24.10 6.41
C LYS A 121 -20.32 24.11 7.42
N ASN A 122 -20.57 24.54 8.65
CA ASN A 122 -19.55 24.57 9.69
C ASN A 122 -19.06 23.16 10.02
N ASN A 123 -19.96 22.19 10.17
CA ASN A 123 -19.59 20.79 10.42
C ASN A 123 -18.74 20.23 9.26
N LEU A 124 -19.12 20.51 8.00
CA LEU A 124 -18.33 20.09 6.84
C LEU A 124 -16.93 20.71 6.83
N LYS A 125 -16.79 21.97 7.24
CA LYS A 125 -15.48 22.63 7.37
C LYS A 125 -14.61 21.99 8.45
N THR A 126 -15.19 21.64 9.59
CA THR A 126 -14.48 20.92 10.66
C THR A 126 -14.00 19.56 10.16
N ASN A 127 -14.88 18.79 9.54
CA ASN A 127 -14.51 17.49 8.95
C ASN A 127 -13.39 17.60 7.91
N LEU A 128 -13.40 18.68 7.11
CA LEU A 128 -12.36 18.94 6.12
C LEU A 128 -11.01 19.25 6.80
N TYR A 129 -11.02 20.01 7.88
CA TYR A 129 -9.82 20.29 8.67
C TYR A 129 -9.24 19.02 9.29
N ASP A 130 -10.08 18.20 9.93
CA ASP A 130 -9.66 16.94 10.54
C ASP A 130 -9.05 15.99 9.49
N LEU A 131 -9.71 15.87 8.34
CA LEU A 131 -9.22 15.06 7.24
C LEU A 131 -7.91 15.59 6.66
N HIS A 132 -7.72 16.92 6.61
CA HIS A 132 -6.46 17.50 6.18
C HIS A 132 -5.31 17.12 7.13
N LEU A 133 -5.53 17.17 8.44
CA LEU A 133 -4.55 16.74 9.44
C LEU A 133 -4.19 15.26 9.26
N GLU A 134 -5.18 14.40 9.04
CA GLU A 134 -4.96 12.97 8.83
C GLU A 134 -4.11 12.68 7.58
N ILE A 135 -4.38 13.37 6.46
CA ILE A 135 -3.55 13.28 5.25
C ILE A 135 -2.11 13.68 5.57
N THR A 136 -1.91 14.83 6.22
CA THR A 136 -0.57 15.32 6.56
C THR A 136 0.17 14.33 7.48
N GLU A 137 -0.51 13.72 8.44
CA GLU A 137 0.10 12.70 9.30
C GLU A 137 0.54 11.46 8.50
N LEU A 138 -0.29 11.00 7.56
CA LEU A 138 0.03 9.87 6.69
C LEU A 138 1.20 10.18 5.75
N GLU A 139 1.24 11.39 5.18
CA GLU A 139 2.37 11.86 4.35
C GLU A 139 3.67 11.89 5.15
N LEU A 140 3.64 12.34 6.41
CA LEU A 140 4.79 12.31 7.30
C LEU A 140 5.25 10.88 7.59
N LYS A 141 4.31 9.95 7.85
CA LYS A 141 4.62 8.52 8.03
C LYS A 141 5.25 7.91 6.77
N LEU A 142 4.75 8.29 5.60
CA LEU A 142 5.28 7.85 4.31
C LEU A 142 6.71 8.36 4.09
N ARG A 143 6.97 9.66 4.32
CA ARG A 143 8.32 10.25 4.20
C ARG A 143 9.32 9.55 5.11
N LYS A 144 8.98 9.32 6.38
CA LYS A 144 9.84 8.59 7.32
C LYS A 144 10.20 7.17 6.82
N LYS A 145 9.26 6.48 6.18
CA LYS A 145 9.51 5.15 5.61
C LYS A 145 10.38 5.20 4.36
N LEU A 146 10.22 6.21 3.51
CA LEU A 146 11.06 6.43 2.34
C LEU A 146 12.50 6.77 2.74
N ASP A 147 12.69 7.62 3.77
CA ASP A 147 14.02 7.98 4.29
C ASP A 147 14.79 6.76 4.84
N LEU A 148 14.07 5.78 5.40
CA LEU A 148 14.66 4.51 5.84
C LEU A 148 15.15 3.64 4.68
N LEU A 149 14.57 3.80 3.48
CA LEU A 149 15.00 3.08 2.28
C LEU A 149 16.19 3.76 1.60
N THR A 150 16.27 5.10 1.61
CA THR A 150 17.33 5.87 0.95
C THR A 150 18.60 6.05 1.78
N LYS A 151 18.56 5.83 3.11
CA LYS A 151 19.76 5.90 3.98
C LYS A 151 20.58 4.61 4.06
N LYS A 152 20.34 3.62 3.20
CA LYS A 152 21.17 2.42 3.03
C LYS A 152 21.98 2.53 1.74
#